data_AF-A0A965E5E1-F1
#
_entry.id   AF-A0A965E5E1-F1
#
_cell.length_a   1.000
_cell.length_b   1.000
_cell.length_c   1.000
_cell.angle_alpha   90.00
_cell.angle_beta   90.00
_cell.angle_gamma   90.00
#
_symmetry.space_group_name_H-M   'P 1'
#
loop_
_entity.id
_entity.type
_entity.pdbx_description
1 polymer ?
#
loop_
_entity_poly.entity_id
_entity_poly.type
_entity_poly.pdbx_seq_one_letter_code
_entity_poly.pdbx_strand_id
1 'polypeptide(L)' 'GEVVGATNNFRWNDSPVSALSRIAEASESAWTQPREWAGDITSMKAPALVINDFNMSTISPGS' A
#
# COMPACT_ATOMS: atom_id res chain seq x y z
N GLY A 1 -16.04 -0.35 -7.53
CA GLY A 1 -14.66 0.04 -7.20
C GLY A 1 -14.43 1.47 -7.63
N GLU A 2 -15.17 2.41 -7.06
CA GLU A 2 -14.96 3.85 -7.28
C GLU A 2 -14.44 4.45 -5.98
N VAL A 3 -13.47 5.34 -6.07
CA VAL A 3 -12.93 6.06 -4.90
C VAL A 3 -13.86 7.22 -4.58
N VAL A 4 -14.54 7.16 -3.44
CA VAL A 4 -15.55 8.15 -3.04
C VAL A 4 -15.00 9.27 -2.15
N GLY A 5 -13.75 9.18 -1.71
CA GLY A 5 -13.13 10.17 -0.84
C GLY A 5 -11.85 9.68 -0.16
N ALA A 6 -11.21 10.59 0.57
CA ALA A 6 -10.07 10.27 1.41
C ALA A 6 -10.50 9.62 2.73
N THR A 7 -9.67 8.72 3.25
CA THR A 7 -9.83 8.14 4.60
C THR A 7 -8.91 8.84 5.61
N ASN A 8 -9.09 8.53 6.89
CA ASN A 8 -8.22 9.00 7.97
C ASN A 8 -6.80 8.41 7.89
N ASN A 9 -5.88 8.98 8.67
CA ASN A 9 -4.55 8.40 8.82
C ASN A 9 -4.62 7.10 9.65
N PHE A 10 -3.93 6.07 9.19
CA PHE A 10 -3.94 4.74 9.79
C PHE A 10 -2.52 4.20 9.93
N ARG A 11 -2.35 3.28 10.88
CA ARG A 11 -1.17 2.40 10.90
C ARG A 11 -1.55 1.06 10.31
N TRP A 12 -0.64 0.46 9.58
CA TRP A 12 -0.75 -0.94 9.16
C TRP A 12 0.21 -1.76 10.00
N ASN A 13 -0.32 -2.75 10.70
CA ASN A 13 0.45 -3.65 11.56
C ASN A 13 0.06 -5.10 11.23
N ASP A 14 0.59 -5.60 10.12
CA ASP A 14 0.43 -6.98 9.68
C ASP A 14 1.76 -7.49 9.11
N SER A 15 1.90 -8.80 8.99
CA SER A 15 3.04 -9.41 8.35
C SER A 15 3.04 -9.09 6.85
N PRO A 16 4.13 -8.53 6.29
CA PRO A 16 4.23 -8.28 4.86
C PRO A 16 4.16 -9.58 4.05
N VAL A 17 4.71 -10.69 4.57
CA VAL A 17 4.65 -12.00 3.91
C VAL A 17 3.21 -12.52 3.86
N SER A 18 2.47 -12.32 4.96
CA SER A 18 1.06 -12.70 5.04
C SER A 18 0.20 -11.87 4.07
N ALA A 19 0.47 -10.58 3.93
CA ALA A 19 -0.22 -9.73 2.97
C ALA A 19 0.04 -10.16 1.51
N LEU A 20 1.28 -10.54 1.18
CA LEU A 20 1.63 -11.02 -0.16
C LEU A 20 0.88 -12.31 -0.55
N SER A 21 0.61 -13.21 0.40
CA SER A 21 -0.14 -14.44 0.11
C SER A 21 -1.64 -14.20 -0.12
N ARG A 22 -2.14 -12.99 0.17
CA ARG A 22 -3.55 -12.57 -0.02
C ARG A 22 -3.76 -11.62 -1.19
N ILE A 23 -2.78 -11.48 -2.08
CA ILE A 23 -2.97 -10.72 -3.32
C ILE A 23 -4.09 -11.38 -4.13
N ALA A 24 -5.15 -10.62 -4.39
CA ALA A 24 -6.30 -11.01 -5.20
C ALA A 24 -6.12 -10.59 -6.67
N GLU A 25 -5.49 -9.44 -6.89
CA GLU A 25 -5.27 -8.89 -8.23
C GLU A 25 -3.97 -8.06 -8.25
N ALA A 26 -3.30 -8.05 -9.40
CA ALA A 26 -2.15 -7.20 -9.67
C ALA A 26 -2.30 -6.57 -11.07
N SER A 27 -2.04 -5.27 -11.18
CA SER A 27 -1.97 -4.59 -12.48
C SER A 27 -0.70 -4.96 -13.24
N GLU A 28 -0.56 -4.45 -14.48
CA GLU A 28 0.77 -4.38 -15.10
C GLU A 28 1.70 -3.52 -14.23
N SER A 29 2.95 -3.93 -14.09
CA SER A 29 3.94 -3.16 -13.36
C SER A 29 4.30 -1.88 -14.10
N ALA A 30 4.29 -0.75 -13.40
CA ALA A 30 4.67 0.55 -13.94
C ALA A 30 5.83 1.16 -13.14
N TRP A 31 6.55 2.10 -13.74
CA TRP A 31 7.56 2.88 -13.02
C TRP A 31 6.88 3.79 -12.01
N THR A 32 7.30 3.70 -10.74
CA THR A 32 6.82 4.51 -9.63
C THR A 32 7.99 5.02 -8.79
N GLN A 33 7.79 6.10 -8.05
CA GLN A 33 8.77 6.64 -7.11
C GLN A 33 8.51 6.07 -5.71
N PRO A 34 9.47 5.37 -5.08
CA PRO A 34 9.29 4.83 -3.74
C PRO A 34 9.29 5.96 -2.71
N ARG A 35 8.24 6.04 -1.87
CA ARG A 35 8.10 7.11 -0.87
C ARG A 35 9.26 7.17 0.14
N GLU A 36 9.60 6.03 0.74
CA GLU A 36 10.57 5.95 1.84
C GLU A 36 12.04 5.98 1.38
N TRP A 37 12.29 5.70 0.09
CA TRP A 37 13.65 5.61 -0.48
C TRP A 37 13.90 6.62 -1.60
N ALA A 38 13.04 7.62 -1.77
CA ALA A 38 13.11 8.59 -2.86
C ALA A 38 14.45 9.35 -2.96
N GLY A 39 15.27 9.37 -1.91
CA GLY A 39 16.62 9.98 -1.91
C GLY A 39 17.72 9.06 -2.44
N ASP A 40 17.55 7.75 -2.35
CA ASP A 40 18.56 6.74 -2.74
C ASP A 40 18.17 6.02 -4.04
N ILE A 41 16.86 5.89 -4.29
CA ILE A 41 16.29 5.18 -5.44
C ILE A 41 15.27 6.10 -6.12
N THR A 42 15.61 6.53 -7.33
CA THR A 42 14.77 7.45 -8.12
C THR A 42 13.51 6.78 -8.66
N SER A 43 13.55 5.47 -8.93
CA SER A 43 12.38 4.74 -9.44
C SER A 43 12.45 3.23 -9.16
N MET A 44 11.27 2.61 -9.07
CA MET A 44 11.08 1.16 -8.99
C MET A 44 9.91 0.76 -9.88
N LYS A 45 10.00 -0.40 -10.55
CA LYS A 45 8.87 -0.93 -11.35
C LYS A 45 7.98 -1.80 -10.46
N ALA A 46 6.77 -1.36 -10.15
CA ALA A 46 5.85 -2.08 -9.27
C ALA A 46 4.40 -2.00 -9.77
N PRO A 47 3.59 -3.06 -9.61
CA PRO A 47 2.16 -3.03 -9.92
C PRO A 47 1.33 -2.45 -8.78
N ALA A 48 0.12 -1.99 -9.07
CA ALA A 48 -0.91 -1.81 -8.07
C ALA A 48 -1.43 -3.19 -7.64
N LEU A 49 -1.64 -3.39 -6.34
CA LEU A 49 -2.10 -4.66 -5.76
C LEU A 49 -3.44 -4.48 -5.06
N VAL A 50 -4.33 -5.45 -5.25
CA VAL A 50 -5.52 -5.65 -4.41
C VAL A 50 -5.21 -6.77 -3.44
N ILE A 51 -5.24 -6.48 -2.14
CA ILE A 51 -4.92 -7.44 -1.07
C ILE A 51 -6.20 -7.71 -0.28
N ASN A 52 -6.61 -8.97 -0.23
CA ASN A 52 -7.75 -9.39 0.57
C ASN A 52 -7.43 -9.29 2.07
N ASP A 53 -8.46 -9.04 2.86
CA ASP A 53 -8.39 -8.97 4.33
C ASP A 53 -7.33 -7.95 4.82
N PHE A 54 -7.18 -6.83 4.12
CA PHE A 54 -6.30 -5.75 4.56
C PHE A 54 -6.90 -5.03 5.78
N ASN A 55 -6.25 -5.18 6.93
CA ASN A 55 -6.66 -4.52 8.15
C ASN A 55 -6.07 -3.11 8.24
N MET A 56 -6.95 -2.10 8.10
CA MET A 56 -6.63 -0.71 8.39
C MET A 56 -6.69 -0.50 9.91
N SER A 57 -5.57 -0.77 10.59
CA SER A 57 -5.51 -0.71 12.06
C SER A 57 -5.55 0.72 12.62
N THR A 58 -5.69 0.80 13.94
CA THR A 58 -6.07 1.97 14.77
C THR A 58 -5.80 3.37 14.20
N ILE A 59 -6.76 4.26 14.44
CA ILE A 59 -6.64 5.70 14.23
C ILE A 59 -5.33 6.16 14.87
N SER A 60 -4.38 6.62 14.05
CA SER A 60 -3.24 7.33 14.59
C SER A 60 -3.74 8.75 14.91
N PRO A 61 -3.67 9.23 16.17
CA PRO A 61 -3.86 10.65 16.43
C PRO A 61 -2.85 11.40 15.56
N GLY A 62 -3.35 12.24 14.65
CA GLY A 62 -2.48 13.19 13.96
C GLY A 62 -1.98 14.18 15.00
N SER A 63 -0.67 14.21 15.22
CA SER A 63 -0.02 15.31 15.94
C SER A 63 0.08 16.53 15.03
#